data_AF-A0A662STI7-F1
#
_entry.id   AF-A0A662STI7-F1
#
_cell.length_a   1.000
_cell.length_b   1.000
_cell.length_c   1.000
_cell.angle_alpha   90.00
_cell.angle_beta   90.00
_cell.angle_gamma   90.00
#
_symmetry.space_group_name_H-M   'P 1'
#
loop_
_entity.id
_entity.type
_entity.pdbx_description
1 polymer ?
#
loop_
_entity_poly.entity_id
_entity_poly.type
_entity_poly.pdbx_seq_one_letter_code
_entity_poly.pdbx_strand_id
1 'polypeptide(L)'
;VGYYLQAIREDEDAAMAMGINPFKYKMIAMVVSGFFTGVGGGIYAVRFRFVDPFAVFDLITISVYIVVAGILGGMYTFIGPLVGAFVFMPITEYVRVYVVSRFPRYYGLHVFVLGVVLLVIALSVPEGIVGWLEEKGYVRKLKERW
;
A
#
# COMPACT_ATOMS: atom_id res chain seq x y z
N VAL A 1 13.58 -14.07 11.26
CA VAL A 1 12.58 -14.20 10.17
C VAL A 1 12.93 -13.31 8.98
N GLY A 2 13.11 -11.99 9.17
CA GLY A 2 13.47 -11.07 8.07
C GLY A 2 14.68 -11.48 7.23
N TYR A 3 15.82 -11.78 7.87
CA TYR A 3 17.03 -12.23 7.16
C TYR A 3 16.85 -13.54 6.38
N TYR A 4 16.01 -14.46 6.87
CA TYR A 4 15.70 -15.70 6.13
C TYR A 4 14.86 -15.42 4.90
N LEU A 5 13.88 -14.51 4.99
CA LEU A 5 13.09 -14.08 3.85
C LEU A 5 13.93 -13.31 2.82
N GLN A 6 14.93 -12.54 3.27
CA GLN A 6 15.88 -11.88 2.39
C GLN A 6 16.76 -12.88 1.64
N ALA A 7 17.34 -13.87 2.34
CA ALA A 7 18.11 -14.93 1.71
C ALA A 7 17.27 -15.72 0.67
N ILE A 8 16.03 -16.05 1.00
CA ILE A 8 15.09 -16.72 0.08
C ILE A 8 14.77 -15.82 -1.15
N ARG A 9 14.74 -14.50 -0.98
CA ARG A 9 14.48 -13.55 -2.07
C ARG A 9 15.65 -13.44 -3.05
N GLU A 10 16.89 -13.56 -2.55
CA GLU A 10 18.09 -13.50 -3.39
C GLU A 10 18.30 -14.81 -4.17
N ASP A 11 18.31 -15.94 -3.47
CA ASP A 11 18.42 -17.27 -4.09
C ASP A 11 17.78 -18.34 -3.19
N GLU A 12 16.65 -18.87 -3.63
CA GLU A 12 15.89 -19.88 -2.89
C GLU A 12 16.63 -21.24 -2.82
N ASP A 13 17.35 -21.61 -3.88
CA ASP A 13 18.08 -22.88 -3.96
C ASP A 13 19.30 -22.84 -3.04
N ALA A 14 20.02 -21.72 -3.02
CA ALA A 14 21.13 -21.49 -2.09
C ALA A 14 20.66 -21.45 -0.63
N ALA A 15 19.51 -20.82 -0.35
CA ALA A 15 18.92 -20.82 0.99
C ALA A 15 18.56 -22.24 1.45
N MET A 16 18.02 -23.08 0.55
CA MET A 16 17.74 -24.49 0.84
C MET A 16 19.02 -25.29 1.14
N ALA A 17 20.09 -25.06 0.37
CA ALA A 17 21.39 -25.70 0.60
C ALA A 17 21.99 -25.35 1.98
N MET A 18 21.70 -24.15 2.48
CA MET A 18 22.08 -23.69 3.83
C MET A 18 21.14 -24.19 4.94
N GLY A 19 20.18 -25.07 4.64
CA GLY A 19 19.25 -25.66 5.60
C GLY A 19 18.04 -24.78 5.95
N ILE A 20 17.80 -23.69 5.21
CA ILE A 20 16.63 -22.83 5.40
C ILE A 20 15.45 -23.46 4.65
N ASN A 21 14.33 -23.73 5.34
CA ASN A 21 13.11 -24.24 4.70
C ASN A 21 12.26 -23.07 4.14
N PRO A 22 12.19 -22.85 2.81
CA PRO A 22 11.50 -21.70 2.24
C PRO A 22 10.00 -21.76 2.44
N PHE A 23 9.42 -22.97 2.37
CA PHE A 23 7.99 -23.19 2.55
C PHE A 23 7.49 -22.68 3.91
N LYS A 24 8.22 -22.98 4.99
CA LYS A 24 7.89 -22.50 6.34
C LYS A 24 7.87 -20.98 6.42
N TYR A 25 8.90 -20.31 5.90
CA TYR A 25 9.01 -18.86 6.01
C TYR A 25 8.04 -18.12 5.07
N LYS A 26 7.82 -18.62 3.85
CA LYS A 26 6.81 -18.09 2.93
C LYS A 26 5.39 -18.22 3.50
N MET A 27 5.08 -19.36 4.14
CA MET A 27 3.78 -19.57 4.76
C MET A 27 3.55 -18.64 5.95
N ILE A 28 4.57 -18.41 6.80
CA ILE A 28 4.48 -17.41 7.88
C ILE A 28 4.20 -16.02 7.28
N ALA A 29 4.91 -15.63 6.22
CA ALA A 29 4.67 -14.35 5.55
C ALA A 29 3.24 -14.24 4.99
N MET A 30 2.72 -15.30 4.38
CA MET A 30 1.34 -15.38 3.89
C MET A 30 0.31 -15.26 5.02
N VAL A 31 0.50 -15.98 6.12
CA VAL A 31 -0.41 -15.93 7.28
C VAL A 31 -0.44 -14.53 7.88
N VAL A 32 0.72 -13.89 8.06
CA VAL A 32 0.81 -12.53 8.60
C VAL A 32 0.14 -11.52 7.66
N SER A 33 0.42 -11.59 6.36
CA SER A 33 -0.24 -10.73 5.36
C SER A 33 -1.76 -10.93 5.32
N GLY A 34 -2.20 -12.19 5.31
CA GLY A 34 -3.61 -12.58 5.33
C GLY A 34 -4.32 -12.13 6.60
N PHE A 35 -3.66 -12.16 7.76
CA PHE A 35 -4.20 -11.65 9.01
C PHE A 35 -4.53 -10.16 8.92
N PHE A 36 -3.56 -9.32 8.53
CA PHE A 36 -3.79 -7.87 8.41
C PHE A 36 -4.82 -7.53 7.33
N THR A 37 -4.77 -8.24 6.20
CA THR A 37 -5.75 -8.08 5.11
C THR A 37 -7.15 -8.46 5.56
N GLY A 38 -7.29 -9.57 6.29
CA GLY A 38 -8.57 -10.05 6.83
C GLY A 38 -9.15 -9.11 7.89
N VAL A 39 -8.31 -8.56 8.78
CA VAL A 39 -8.73 -7.53 9.76
C VAL A 39 -9.22 -6.28 9.04
N GLY A 40 -8.49 -5.79 8.03
CA GLY A 40 -8.89 -4.65 7.22
C GLY A 40 -10.22 -4.88 6.49
N GLY A 41 -10.38 -6.04 5.85
CA GLY A 41 -11.61 -6.44 5.18
C GLY A 41 -12.80 -6.59 6.14
N GLY A 42 -12.56 -7.12 7.35
CA GLY A 42 -13.58 -7.22 8.39
C GLY A 42 -14.09 -5.85 8.86
N ILE A 43 -13.18 -4.91 9.12
CA ILE A 43 -13.53 -3.52 9.46
C ILE A 43 -14.29 -2.86 8.31
N TYR A 44 -13.87 -3.08 7.06
CA TYR A 44 -14.56 -2.59 5.88
C TYR A 44 -16.00 -3.12 5.79
N ALA A 45 -16.21 -4.42 5.97
CA ALA A 45 -17.55 -5.03 5.93
C ALA A 45 -18.49 -4.44 7.02
N VAL A 46 -17.98 -4.25 8.23
CA VAL A 46 -18.74 -3.62 9.33
C VAL A 46 -19.12 -2.16 9.00
N ARG A 47 -18.25 -1.43 8.29
CA ARG A 47 -18.47 -0.03 7.92
C ARG A 47 -19.62 0.16 6.93
N PHE A 48 -19.78 -0.77 5.97
CA PHE A 48 -20.82 -0.67 4.94
C PHE A 48 -22.14 -1.32 5.34
N ARG A 49 -22.14 -2.26 6.30
CA ARG A 49 -23.33 -3.01 6.78
C ARG A 49 -24.11 -3.77 5.70
N PHE A 50 -23.62 -3.72 4.46
CA PHE A 50 -24.14 -4.35 3.27
C PHE A 50 -22.94 -4.71 2.41
N VAL A 51 -22.96 -5.92 1.84
CA VAL A 51 -21.87 -6.46 1.04
C VAL A 51 -22.41 -6.59 -0.38
N ASP A 52 -22.04 -5.65 -1.24
CA ASP A 52 -22.29 -5.74 -2.68
C ASP A 52 -21.08 -6.42 -3.35
N PRO A 53 -21.22 -7.64 -3.90
CA PRO A 53 -20.11 -8.33 -4.56
C PRO A 53 -19.43 -7.49 -5.64
N PHE A 54 -20.17 -6.65 -6.36
CA PHE A 54 -19.60 -5.79 -7.40
C PHE A 54 -18.76 -4.66 -6.82
N ALA A 55 -19.10 -4.15 -5.64
CA ALA A 55 -18.34 -3.09 -4.97
C ALA A 55 -17.14 -3.64 -4.19
N VAL A 56 -17.27 -4.81 -3.54
CA VAL A 56 -16.21 -5.35 -2.66
C VAL A 56 -15.13 -6.08 -3.46
N PHE A 57 -15.47 -6.67 -4.60
CA PHE A 57 -14.51 -7.30 -5.52
C PHE A 57 -14.09 -6.37 -6.66
N ASP A 58 -14.37 -5.07 -6.56
CA ASP A 58 -13.95 -4.11 -7.57
C ASP A 58 -12.42 -3.97 -7.60
N LEU A 59 -11.80 -4.56 -8.63
CA LEU A 59 -10.35 -4.54 -8.81
C LEU A 59 -9.82 -3.13 -9.04
N ILE A 60 -10.61 -2.27 -9.67
CA ILE A 60 -10.12 -0.96 -10.13
C ILE A 60 -10.06 0.03 -8.99
N THR A 61 -11.01 0.03 -8.05
CA THR A 61 -11.01 1.00 -6.96
C THR A 61 -10.21 0.49 -5.77
N ILE A 62 -10.51 -0.71 -5.25
CA ILE A 62 -9.92 -1.15 -3.98
C ILE A 62 -8.46 -1.56 -4.16
N SER A 63 -8.14 -2.40 -5.15
CA SER A 63 -6.78 -2.91 -5.33
C SER A 63 -5.80 -1.81 -5.72
N VAL A 64 -6.21 -0.92 -6.64
CA VAL A 64 -5.38 0.22 -7.04
C VAL A 64 -5.11 1.14 -5.86
N TYR A 65 -6.11 1.41 -5.00
CA TYR A 65 -5.92 2.30 -3.86
C TYR A 65 -4.91 1.73 -2.85
N ILE A 66 -4.96 0.43 -2.59
CA ILE A 66 -4.00 -0.24 -1.70
C ILE A 66 -2.58 -0.18 -2.26
N VAL A 67 -2.42 -0.44 -3.56
CA VAL A 67 -1.12 -0.37 -4.25
C VAL A 67 -0.56 1.05 -4.25
N VAL A 68 -1.40 2.03 -4.60
CA VAL A 68 -1.03 3.44 -4.64
C VAL A 68 -0.64 3.95 -3.25
N ALA A 69 -1.41 3.62 -2.21
CA ALA A 69 -1.06 3.94 -0.83
C ALA A 69 0.30 3.36 -0.45
N GLY A 70 0.59 2.11 -0.84
CA GLY A 70 1.89 1.47 -0.61
C GLY A 70 3.04 2.20 -1.31
N ILE A 71 2.88 2.51 -2.60
CA ILE A 71 3.89 3.20 -3.41
C ILE A 71 4.13 4.62 -2.90
N LEU A 72 3.06 5.37 -2.62
CA LEU A 72 3.13 6.71 -2.04
C LEU A 72 3.86 6.72 -0.70
N GLY A 73 3.63 5.69 0.12
CA GLY A 73 4.30 5.51 1.39
C GLY A 73 5.79 5.24 1.26
N GLY A 74 6.18 4.47 0.26
CA GLY A 74 7.54 4.06 -0.04
C GLY A 74 7.67 2.53 -0.10
N MET A 75 8.18 2.01 -1.22
CA MET A 75 8.20 0.57 -1.54
C MET A 75 9.18 -0.25 -0.67
N TYR A 76 10.21 0.40 -0.11
CA TYR A 76 11.33 -0.28 0.55
C TYR A 76 11.30 -0.22 2.08
N THR A 77 10.20 0.25 2.69
CA THR A 77 10.12 0.41 4.15
C THR A 77 8.87 -0.26 4.73
N PHE A 78 9.01 -0.83 5.93
CA PHE A 78 7.88 -1.43 6.65
C PHE A 78 6.82 -0.40 7.07
N ILE A 79 7.26 0.83 7.37
CA ILE A 79 6.40 1.92 7.82
C ILE A 79 5.81 2.70 6.63
N GLY A 80 6.42 2.60 5.44
CA GLY A 80 6.00 3.25 4.20
C GLY A 80 4.51 3.09 3.94
N PRO A 81 4.00 1.86 3.74
CA PRO A 81 2.59 1.65 3.43
C PRO A 81 1.63 2.21 4.49
N LEU A 82 2.02 2.22 5.77
CA LEU A 82 1.19 2.78 6.84
C LEU A 82 1.07 4.31 6.72
N VAL A 83 2.20 5.00 6.52
CA VAL A 83 2.24 6.45 6.30
C VAL A 83 1.56 6.83 4.99
N GLY A 84 1.81 6.04 3.94
CA GLY A 84 1.17 6.20 2.64
C GLY A 84 -0.34 6.08 2.73
N ALA A 85 -0.87 5.08 3.42
CA ALA A 85 -2.32 4.95 3.65
C ALA A 85 -2.89 6.12 4.47
N PHE A 86 -2.18 6.55 5.52
CA PHE A 86 -2.60 7.66 6.37
C PHE A 86 -2.68 9.00 5.62
N VAL A 87 -1.79 9.23 4.65
CA VAL A 87 -1.78 10.45 3.83
C VAL A 87 -2.69 10.33 2.61
N PHE A 88 -2.72 9.16 1.97
CA PHE A 88 -3.49 8.92 0.77
C PHE A 88 -5.01 9.01 1.04
N MET A 89 -5.47 8.44 2.15
CA MET A 89 -6.90 8.42 2.47
C MET A 89 -7.53 9.84 2.61
N PRO A 90 -6.98 10.78 3.40
CA PRO A 90 -7.54 12.13 3.47
C PRO A 90 -7.44 12.88 2.13
N ILE A 91 -6.39 12.67 1.34
CA ILE A 91 -6.28 13.26 0.00
C ILE A 91 -7.43 12.76 -0.90
N THR A 92 -7.66 11.45 -0.91
CA THR A 92 -8.74 10.84 -1.72
C THR A 92 -10.10 11.36 -1.30
N GLU A 93 -10.40 11.44 -0.01
CA GLU A 93 -11.69 11.93 0.48
C GLU A 93 -11.85 13.43 0.21
N TYR A 94 -10.79 14.23 0.37
CA TYR A 94 -10.84 15.65 0.08
C TYR A 94 -11.10 15.94 -1.40
N VAL A 95 -10.39 15.25 -2.31
CA VAL A 95 -10.62 15.36 -3.75
C VAL A 95 -12.04 14.93 -4.10
N ARG A 96 -12.50 13.82 -3.51
CA ARG A 96 -13.86 13.31 -3.73
C ARG A 96 -14.91 14.33 -3.31
N VAL A 97 -14.86 14.84 -2.08
CA VAL A 97 -15.82 15.81 -1.55
C VAL A 97 -15.78 17.10 -2.38
N TYR A 98 -14.60 17.66 -2.63
CA TYR A 98 -14.46 18.92 -3.35
C TYR A 98 -15.00 18.84 -4.80
N VAL A 99 -14.65 17.77 -5.53
CA VAL A 99 -15.06 17.59 -6.92
C VAL A 99 -16.55 17.26 -7.02
N VAL A 100 -17.06 16.37 -6.17
CA VAL A 100 -18.49 15.99 -6.18
C VAL A 100 -19.38 17.16 -5.77
N SER A 101 -18.98 17.96 -4.76
CA SER A 101 -19.73 19.14 -4.34
C SER A 101 -19.77 20.23 -5.40
N ARG A 102 -18.69 20.40 -6.20
CA ARG A 102 -18.63 21.45 -7.22
C ARG A 102 -19.24 21.04 -8.56
N PHE A 103 -19.16 19.76 -8.90
CA PHE A 103 -19.59 19.20 -10.19
C PHE A 103 -20.47 17.95 -10.02
N PRO A 104 -21.65 18.06 -9.39
CA PRO A 104 -22.51 16.91 -9.09
C PRO A 104 -23.07 16.20 -10.33
N ARG A 105 -23.04 16.87 -11.50
CA ARG A 105 -23.57 16.35 -12.76
C ARG A 105 -22.64 15.34 -13.46
N TYR A 106 -21.36 15.31 -13.07
CA TYR A 106 -20.34 14.43 -13.67
C TYR A 106 -19.91 13.34 -12.69
N TYR A 107 -20.73 12.29 -12.58
CA TYR A 107 -20.35 11.08 -11.86
C TYR A 107 -19.08 10.49 -12.48
N GLY A 108 -18.02 10.34 -11.67
CA GLY A 108 -16.72 9.79 -12.10
C GLY A 108 -15.60 10.82 -12.32
N LEU A 109 -15.90 12.13 -12.40
CA LEU A 109 -14.86 13.17 -12.56
C LEU A 109 -13.83 13.16 -11.42
N HIS A 110 -14.29 12.84 -10.20
CA HIS A 110 -13.41 12.72 -9.03
C HIS A 110 -12.34 11.63 -9.20
N VAL A 111 -12.62 10.53 -9.90
CA VAL A 111 -11.65 9.45 -10.16
C VAL A 111 -10.57 9.93 -11.13
N PHE A 112 -10.96 10.66 -12.18
CA PHE A 112 -10.01 11.24 -13.11
C PHE A 112 -9.11 12.28 -12.44
N VAL A 113 -9.69 13.21 -11.67
CA VAL A 113 -8.94 14.22 -10.92
C VAL A 113 -7.99 13.55 -9.93
N LEU A 114 -8.45 12.52 -9.21
CA LEU A 114 -7.60 11.75 -8.32
C LEU A 114 -6.43 11.09 -9.06
N GLY A 115 -6.67 10.49 -10.23
CA GLY A 115 -5.63 9.91 -11.08
C GLY A 115 -4.57 10.93 -11.48
N VAL A 116 -4.98 12.14 -11.88
CA VAL A 116 -4.05 13.23 -12.21
C VAL A 116 -3.24 13.68 -11.00
N VAL A 117 -3.90 13.88 -9.85
CA VAL A 117 -3.24 14.24 -8.59
C VAL A 117 -2.20 13.19 -8.21
N LEU A 118 -2.54 11.91 -8.33
CA LEU A 118 -1.64 10.80 -8.07
C LEU A 118 -0.45 10.78 -9.02
N LEU A 119 -0.66 11.05 -10.30
CA LEU A 119 0.40 11.14 -11.30
C LEU A 119 1.40 12.25 -10.94
N VAL A 120 0.89 13.42 -10.52
CA VAL A 120 1.72 14.54 -10.07
C VAL A 120 2.50 14.19 -8.82
N ILE A 121 1.88 13.53 -7.83
CA ILE A 121 2.58 13.12 -6.60
C ILE A 121 3.65 12.07 -6.91
N ALA A 122 3.34 11.07 -7.74
CA ALA A 122 4.30 10.04 -8.13
C ALA A 122 5.52 10.63 -8.87
N LEU A 123 5.32 11.65 -9.72
CA LEU A 123 6.40 12.34 -10.40
C LEU A 123 7.21 13.25 -9.46
N SER A 124 6.57 13.82 -8.43
CA SER A 124 7.21 14.74 -7.49
C SER A 124 7.98 14.02 -6.38
N VAL A 125 7.54 12.81 -6.01
CA VAL A 125 8.08 12.04 -4.87
C VAL A 125 8.34 10.57 -5.29
N PRO A 126 9.37 10.32 -6.12
CA PRO A 126 9.61 8.99 -6.70
C PRO A 126 10.03 7.93 -5.67
N GLU A 127 10.65 8.33 -4.56
CA GLU A 127 11.02 7.40 -3.46
C GLU A 127 9.87 7.19 -2.44
N GLY A 128 8.73 7.86 -2.63
CA GLY A 128 7.63 7.90 -1.67
C GLY A 128 7.90 8.84 -0.48
N ILE A 129 6.88 9.05 0.35
CA ILE A 129 6.89 9.99 1.48
C ILE A 129 7.98 9.63 2.49
N VAL A 130 8.17 8.33 2.79
CA VAL A 130 9.21 7.91 3.73
C VAL A 130 10.60 8.10 3.14
N GLY A 131 10.81 7.85 1.84
CA GLY A 131 12.10 8.11 1.18
C GLY A 131 12.48 9.60 1.21
N TRP A 132 11.51 10.49 0.99
CA TRP A 132 11.71 11.93 1.09
C TRP A 132 12.05 12.40 2.52
N LEU A 133 11.45 11.79 3.55
CA LEU A 133 11.76 12.09 4.95
C LEU A 133 13.16 11.58 5.36
N GLU A 134 13.61 10.46 4.79
CA GLU A 134 14.99 9.97 4.98
C GLU A 134 16.01 10.89 4.31
N GLU A 135 15.76 11.38 3.10
CA GLU A 135 16.64 12.31 2.39
C GLU A 135 16.84 13.62 3.17
N LYS A 136 15.79 14.11 3.83
CA LYS A 136 15.84 15.31 4.69
C LYS A 136 16.37 15.07 6.11
N GLY A 137 16.70 13.84 6.48
CA GLY A 137 17.30 13.50 7.78
C GLY A 137 16.33 13.48 8.97
N TYR A 138 15.01 13.48 8.73
CA TYR A 138 14.00 13.35 9.79
C TYR A 138 13.85 11.91 10.29
N VAL A 139 14.22 10.93 9.47
CA VAL A 139 14.16 9.50 9.77
C VAL A 139 15.53 8.89 9.51
N ARG A 140 15.99 8.00 10.40
CA ARG A 140 17.27 7.30 10.24
C ARG A 140 17.22 6.46 8.97
N LYS A 141 18.16 6.66 8.03
CA LYS A 141 18.30 5.88 6.79
C LYS A 141 18.07 4.39 7.05
N LEU A 142 16.93 3.85 6.62
CA LEU A 142 16.71 2.40 6.54
C LEU A 142 17.37 1.83 5.28
N LYS A 143 17.77 2.71 4.34
CA LYS A 143 18.44 2.41 3.06
C LYS A 143 19.76 1.62 3.18
N GLU A 144 20.39 1.56 4.35
CA GLU A 144 21.68 0.88 4.58
C GLU A 144 21.55 -0.49 5.29
N ARG A 145 20.33 -1.02 5.53
CA ARG A 145 20.12 -2.30 6.24
C ARG A 145 19.45 -3.41 5.42
N TRP A 146 19.30 -3.23 4.10
CA TRP A 146 18.69 -4.21 3.20
C TRP A 146 19.61 -4.53 2.03
#